data_AF-A0A8T5FBR2-F1
#
_entry.id   AF-A0A8T5FBR2-F1
#
_cell.length_a   1.000
_cell.length_b   1.000
_cell.length_c   1.000
_cell.angle_alpha   90.00
_cell.angle_beta   90.00
_cell.angle_gamma   90.00
#
_symmetry.space_group_name_H-M   'P 1'
#
loop_
_entity.id
_entity.type
_entity.pdbx_description
1 polymer ?
#
loop_
_entity_poly.entity_id
_entity_poly.type
_entity_poly.pdbx_seq_one_letter_code
_entity_poly.pdbx_strand_id
1 'polypeptide(L)'
;MVSLDANKVREQLESLKNLPNLKEVIALRKRLVQELDILSVKEEPLIKVSDFTGLSRAQKISRTLKKRFRYLRLIRNQFPEFSWLELRREFSRREKGEESKIPDVVWQNPSP
;
A
#
# COMPACT_ATOMS: atom_id res chain seq x y z
N MET A 1 -39.48 -13.24 -0.88
CA MET A 1 -38.26 -13.44 -0.05
C MET A 1 -38.64 -13.07 1.37
N VAL A 2 -38.56 -14.01 2.32
CA VAL A 2 -38.88 -13.72 3.72
C VAL A 2 -37.71 -12.94 4.32
N SER A 3 -37.92 -11.68 4.70
CA SER A 3 -36.95 -10.91 5.46
C SER A 3 -36.92 -11.47 6.89
N LEU A 4 -35.86 -12.19 7.22
CA LEU A 4 -35.62 -12.68 8.58
C LEU A 4 -35.02 -11.55 9.42
N ASP A 5 -35.76 -11.08 10.42
CA ASP A 5 -35.28 -10.07 11.37
C ASP A 5 -34.30 -10.71 12.35
N ALA A 6 -33.08 -10.18 12.47
CA ALA A 6 -32.05 -10.69 13.37
C ALA A 6 -32.51 -10.76 14.86
N ASN A 7 -33.41 -9.85 15.26
CA ASN A 7 -33.98 -9.85 16.61
C ASN A 7 -34.90 -11.06 16.87
N LYS A 8 -35.71 -11.46 15.88
CA LYS A 8 -36.58 -12.64 15.99
C LYS A 8 -35.77 -13.94 16.09
N VAL A 9 -34.66 -14.02 15.36
CA VAL A 9 -33.75 -15.19 15.43
C VAL A 9 -33.09 -15.31 16.82
N ARG A 10 -32.77 -14.18 17.47
CA ARG A 10 -32.25 -14.16 18.85
C ARG A 10 -33.30 -14.61 19.88
N GLU A 11 -34.54 -14.15 19.76
CA GLU A 11 -35.65 -14.59 20.62
C GLU A 11 -35.95 -16.09 20.50
N GLN A 12 -35.87 -16.62 19.28
CA GLN A 12 -36.00 -18.05 19.01
C GLN A 12 -34.87 -18.85 19.66
N LEU A 13 -33.63 -18.37 19.62
CA LEU A 13 -32.50 -19.03 20.31
C LEU A 13 -32.68 -19.08 21.83
N GLU A 14 -33.14 -18.00 22.45
CA GLU A 14 -33.43 -17.98 23.89
C GLU A 14 -34.56 -18.95 24.26
N SER A 15 -35.61 -19.01 23.44
CA SER A 15 -36.69 -19.98 23.63
C SER A 15 -36.19 -21.42 23.52
N LEU A 16 -35.31 -21.69 22.55
CA LEU A 16 -34.73 -23.01 22.35
C LEU A 16 -33.78 -23.41 23.46
N LYS A 17 -33.13 -22.48 24.18
CA LYS A 17 -32.25 -22.77 25.33
C LYS A 17 -32.98 -23.45 26.48
N ASN A 18 -34.26 -23.14 26.66
CA ASN A 18 -35.11 -23.69 27.73
C ASN A 18 -35.63 -25.11 27.43
N LEU A 19 -35.43 -25.61 26.21
CA LEU A 19 -35.84 -26.96 25.82
C LEU A 19 -34.78 -28.03 26.17
N PRO A 20 -35.20 -29.29 26.38
CA PRO A 20 -34.27 -30.39 26.64
C PRO A 20 -33.28 -30.61 25.50
N ASN A 21 -32.10 -31.16 25.83
CA ASN A 21 -30.99 -31.40 24.91
C ASN A 21 -31.25 -32.61 23.99
N LEU A 22 -32.26 -32.50 23.13
CA LEU A 22 -32.53 -33.45 22.06
C LEU A 22 -31.67 -33.12 20.83
N LYS A 23 -31.31 -34.13 20.04
CA LYS A 23 -30.47 -33.97 18.83
C LYS A 23 -31.03 -32.93 17.86
N GLU A 24 -32.34 -32.90 17.71
CA GLU A 24 -33.06 -31.96 16.84
C GLU A 24 -32.97 -30.51 17.33
N VAL A 25 -33.13 -30.29 18.64
CA VAL A 25 -33.01 -28.97 19.27
C VAL A 25 -31.58 -28.45 19.12
N ILE A 26 -30.58 -29.31 19.29
CA ILE A 26 -29.17 -28.96 19.11
C ILE A 26 -28.87 -28.59 17.65
N ALA A 27 -29.39 -29.36 16.70
CA ALA A 27 -29.23 -29.10 15.27
C ALA A 27 -29.89 -27.76 14.87
N LEU A 28 -31.07 -27.48 15.41
CA LEU A 28 -31.80 -26.23 15.17
C LEU A 28 -31.05 -25.01 15.75
N ARG A 29 -30.55 -25.10 16.98
CA ARG A 29 -29.71 -24.04 17.59
C ARG A 29 -28.47 -23.75 16.73
N LYS A 30 -27.79 -24.79 16.24
CA LYS A 30 -26.60 -24.61 15.37
C LYS A 30 -26.94 -23.91 14.06
N ARG A 31 -28.07 -24.24 13.42
CA ARG A 31 -28.51 -23.58 12.19
C ARG A 31 -28.82 -22.09 12.41
N LEU A 32 -29.55 -21.76 13.48
CA LEU A 32 -29.88 -20.36 13.79
C LEU A 32 -28.65 -19.51 14.14
N VAL A 33 -27.63 -20.11 14.78
CA VAL A 33 -26.34 -19.43 15.02
C VAL A 33 -25.63 -19.14 13.69
N GLN A 34 -25.56 -20.11 12.78
CA GLN A 34 -24.97 -19.90 11.45
C GLN A 34 -25.71 -18.83 10.64
N GLU A 35 -27.03 -18.78 10.74
CA GLU A 35 -27.84 -17.74 10.09
C GLU A 35 -27.57 -16.35 10.67
N LEU A 36 -27.39 -16.22 11.98
CA LEU A 36 -26.97 -14.96 12.61
C LEU A 36 -25.57 -14.52 12.17
N ASP A 37 -24.64 -15.46 12.09
CA ASP A 37 -23.29 -15.19 11.61
C ASP A 37 -23.33 -14.66 10.16
N ILE A 38 -24.09 -15.31 9.27
CA ILE A 38 -24.28 -14.85 7.88
C ILE A 38 -24.93 -13.46 7.81
N LEU A 39 -25.89 -13.17 8.69
CA LEU A 39 -26.51 -11.84 8.78
C LEU A 39 -25.53 -10.77 9.29
N SER A 40 -24.63 -11.12 10.22
CA SER A 40 -23.59 -10.21 10.73
C SER A 40 -22.48 -9.93 9.72
N VAL A 41 -22.13 -10.90 8.88
CA VAL A 41 -21.08 -10.76 7.86
C VAL A 41 -21.48 -9.80 6.73
N LYS A 42 -22.79 -9.52 6.57
CA LYS A 42 -23.29 -8.49 5.63
C LYS A 42 -22.98 -7.05 6.07
N GLU A 43 -22.55 -6.84 7.32
CA GLU A 43 -21.91 -5.58 7.72
C GLU A 43 -20.43 -5.68 7.36
N GLU A 44 -20.12 -5.41 6.09
CA GLU A 44 -18.76 -5.50 5.56
C GLU A 44 -17.75 -4.70 6.41
N PRO A 45 -16.52 -5.20 6.61
CA PRO A 45 -15.49 -4.42 7.26
C PRO A 45 -15.23 -3.17 6.41
N LEU A 46 -15.54 -2.00 6.95
CA LEU A 46 -15.15 -0.71 6.38
C LEU A 46 -13.67 -0.78 6.03
N ILE A 47 -13.36 -0.87 4.73
CA ILE A 47 -12.01 -0.74 4.22
C ILE A 47 -11.53 0.61 4.71
N LYS A 48 -10.67 0.62 5.73
CA LYS A 48 -9.99 1.84 6.18
C LYS A 48 -9.09 2.27 5.04
N VAL A 49 -9.62 3.13 4.17
CA VAL A 49 -8.83 3.86 3.19
C VAL A 49 -7.90 4.72 4.04
N SER A 50 -6.66 4.28 4.22
CA SER A 50 -5.64 5.13 4.81
C SER A 50 -5.50 6.32 3.87
N ASP A 51 -5.72 7.53 4.37
CA ASP A 51 -5.47 8.74 3.61
C ASP A 51 -4.09 8.64 2.98
N PHE A 52 -4.01 8.84 1.66
CA PHE A 52 -2.74 8.87 0.94
C PHE A 52 -1.96 10.10 1.43
N THR A 53 -1.24 9.93 2.53
CA THR A 53 -0.33 10.95 3.02
C THR A 53 0.77 11.05 1.98
N GLY A 54 0.81 12.17 1.26
CA GLY A 54 1.82 12.40 0.24
C GLY A 54 3.23 12.13 0.78
N LEU A 55 4.16 11.79 -0.11
CA LEU A 55 5.54 11.42 0.27
C LEU A 55 6.09 12.35 1.36
N SER A 56 6.56 11.74 2.45
CA SER A 56 7.19 12.48 3.54
C SER A 56 8.44 13.22 3.03
N ARG A 57 8.88 14.26 3.74
CA ARG A 57 10.09 15.02 3.37
C ARG A 57 11.30 14.10 3.19
N ALA A 58 11.48 13.11 4.07
CA ALA A 58 12.54 12.12 3.97
C ALA A 58 12.42 11.26 2.70
N GLN A 59 11.21 10.83 2.35
CA GLN A 59 10.97 10.05 1.13
C GLN A 59 11.25 10.89 -0.14
N LYS A 60 10.88 12.18 -0.15
CA LYS A 60 11.19 13.09 -1.25
C LYS A 60 12.71 13.24 -1.46
N ILE A 61 13.47 13.45 -0.37
CA ILE A 61 14.94 13.54 -0.40
C ILE A 61 15.57 12.24 -0.88
N SER A 62 15.09 11.09 -0.39
CA SER A 62 15.57 9.78 -0.84
C SER A 62 15.34 9.60 -2.34
N ARG A 63 14.17 9.99 -2.85
CA ARG A 63 13.82 9.88 -4.26
C ARG A 63 14.70 10.76 -5.15
N THR A 64 14.96 12.00 -4.77
CA THR A 64 15.84 12.90 -5.54
C THR A 64 17.27 12.38 -5.56
N LEU A 65 17.80 11.92 -4.43
CA LEU A 65 19.14 11.33 -4.34
C LEU A 65 19.27 10.08 -5.24
N LYS A 66 18.26 9.20 -5.23
CA LYS A 66 18.19 8.03 -6.12
C LYS A 66 18.11 8.41 -7.60
N LYS A 67 17.38 9.47 -7.96
CA LYS A 67 17.34 9.97 -9.34
C LYS A 67 18.71 10.47 -9.79
N ARG A 68 19.36 11.31 -8.99
CA ARG A 68 20.72 11.81 -9.26
C ARG A 68 21.73 10.68 -9.40
N PHE A 69 21.70 9.70 -8.49
CA PHE A 69 22.60 8.55 -8.57
C PHE A 69 22.41 7.77 -9.88
N ARG A 70 21.15 7.49 -10.26
CA ARG A 70 20.86 6.78 -11.52
C ARG A 70 21.33 7.55 -12.74
N TYR A 71 21.07 8.85 -12.78
CA TYR A 71 21.51 9.72 -13.87
C TYR A 71 23.05 9.71 -14.04
N LEU A 72 23.79 9.94 -12.95
CA LEU A 72 25.26 9.89 -13.01
C LEU A 72 25.79 8.50 -13.39
N ARG A 73 25.09 7.44 -12.98
CA ARG A 73 25.43 6.06 -13.37
C ARG A 73 25.24 5.81 -14.85
N LEU A 74 24.17 6.34 -15.45
CA LEU A 74 23.95 6.24 -16.90
C LEU A 74 25.03 6.98 -17.68
N ILE A 75 25.38 8.20 -17.25
CA ILE A 75 26.48 8.95 -17.87
C ILE A 75 27.78 8.17 -17.78
N ARG A 76 28.14 7.66 -16.59
CA ARG A 76 29.37 6.86 -16.43
C ARG A 76 29.39 5.63 -17.34
N ASN A 77 28.25 4.99 -17.55
CA ASN A 77 28.18 3.82 -18.42
C ASN A 77 28.42 4.18 -19.90
N GLN A 78 28.03 5.38 -20.33
CA GLN A 78 28.25 5.87 -21.70
C GLN A 78 29.63 6.48 -21.89
N PHE A 79 30.14 7.12 -20.85
CA PHE A 79 31.40 7.86 -20.81
C PHE A 79 32.31 7.29 -19.70
N PRO A 80 32.89 6.10 -19.92
CA PRO A 80 33.70 5.41 -18.91
C PRO A 80 35.04 6.11 -18.61
N GLU A 81 35.43 7.10 -19.43
CA GLU A 81 36.61 7.93 -19.23
C GLU A 81 36.52 8.82 -17.98
N PHE A 82 35.30 9.15 -17.54
CA PHE A 82 35.11 9.96 -16.34
C PHE A 82 34.98 9.08 -15.10
N SER A 83 35.76 9.41 -14.07
CA SER A 83 35.61 8.73 -12.80
C SER A 83 34.30 9.14 -12.10
N TRP A 84 33.79 8.26 -11.25
CA TRP A 84 32.58 8.53 -10.48
C TRP A 84 32.69 9.78 -9.60
N LEU A 85 33.89 9.98 -9.02
CA LEU A 85 34.16 11.12 -8.15
C LEU A 85 34.17 12.44 -8.94
N GLU A 86 34.73 12.43 -10.14
CA GLU A 86 34.71 13.59 -11.04
C GLU A 86 33.29 13.94 -11.46
N LEU A 87 32.51 12.96 -11.95
CA LEU A 87 31.11 13.17 -12.32
C LEU A 87 30.29 13.76 -11.16
N ARG A 88 30.48 13.27 -9.94
CA ARG A 88 29.75 13.78 -8.77
C ARG A 88 30.17 15.21 -8.40
N ARG A 89 31.46 15.54 -8.51
CA ARG A 89 32.00 16.88 -8.22
C ARG A 89 31.52 17.88 -9.27
N GLU A 90 31.73 17.58 -10.54
CA GLU A 90 31.36 18.46 -11.66
C GLU A 90 29.84 18.63 -11.76
N PHE A 91 29.05 17.60 -11.50
CA PHE A 91 27.60 17.74 -11.44
C PHE A 91 27.16 18.68 -10.28
N SER A 92 27.84 18.63 -9.13
CA SER A 92 27.56 19.57 -8.04
C SER A 92 27.94 21.01 -8.38
N ARG A 93 29.02 21.23 -9.15
CA ARG A 93 29.43 22.55 -9.64
C ARG A 93 28.39 23.09 -10.62
N ARG A 94 27.98 22.25 -11.57
CA ARG A 94 26.94 22.57 -12.54
C ARG A 94 25.60 22.93 -11.89
N GLU A 95 25.16 22.19 -10.87
CA GLU A 95 23.93 22.51 -10.10
C GLU A 95 24.00 23.89 -9.42
N LYS A 96 25.20 24.38 -9.12
CA LYS A 96 25.43 25.71 -8.53
C LYS A 96 25.62 26.81 -9.57
N GLY A 97 25.66 26.48 -10.87
CA GLY A 97 25.97 27.42 -11.94
C GLY A 97 27.46 27.76 -12.08
N GLU A 98 28.35 26.98 -11.47
CA GLU A 98 29.79 27.11 -11.66
C GLU A 98 30.23 26.44 -12.98
N GLU A 99 31.30 26.93 -13.58
CA GLU A 99 31.87 26.33 -14.80
C GLU A 99 32.31 24.88 -14.54
N SER A 100 31.82 23.97 -15.39
CA SER A 100 32.15 22.54 -15.36
C SER A 100 33.25 22.24 -16.36
N LYS A 101 34.19 21.38 -15.97
CA LYS A 101 35.23 20.88 -16.88
C LYS A 101 34.69 19.85 -17.87
N ILE A 102 33.58 19.20 -17.52
CA ILE A 102 32.92 18.21 -18.37
C ILE A 102 32.02 18.94 -19.37
N PRO A 103 32.12 18.65 -20.68
CA PRO A 103 31.32 19.28 -21.72
C PRO A 103 29.82 19.07 -21.53
N ASP A 104 29.02 20.06 -21.94
CA ASP A 104 27.56 20.01 -21.78
C ASP A 104 26.87 18.85 -22.49
N VAL A 105 27.46 18.36 -23.60
CA VAL A 105 26.99 17.18 -24.33
C VAL A 105 26.91 15.95 -23.43
N VAL A 106 27.88 15.77 -22.52
CA VAL A 106 27.95 14.60 -21.61
C VAL A 106 26.77 14.60 -20.63
N TRP A 107 26.25 15.79 -20.31
CA TRP A 107 25.14 15.95 -19.39
C TRP A 107 23.76 15.90 -20.07
N GLN A 108 23.69 15.82 -21.39
CA GLN A 108 22.41 15.63 -22.07
C GLN A 108 21.82 14.28 -21.70
N ASN A 109 20.49 14.20 -21.66
CA ASN A 109 19.78 13.05 -21.09
C ASN A 109 20.22 11.74 -21.78
N PRO A 110 20.86 10.80 -21.06
CA PRO A 110 21.36 9.56 -21.65
C PRO A 110 20.23 8.57 -22.05
N SER A 111 18.96 8.91 -21.81
CA SER A 111 17.79 8.13 -22.21
C SER A 111 16.97 8.91 -23.24
N PRO A 112 16.60 8.30 -24.39
CA PRO A 112 15.52 8.80 -25.23
C PRO A 112 14.18 8.82 -24.47
#